data_AF-A0AAW8M8E5-F1
#
_entry.id   AF-A0AAW8M8E5-F1
#
_cell.length_a   1.000
_cell.length_b   1.000
_cell.length_c   1.000
_cell.angle_alpha   90.00
_cell.angle_beta   90.00
_cell.angle_gamma   90.00
#
_symmetry.space_group_name_H-M   'P 1'
#
loop_
_entity.id
_entity.type
_entity.pdbx_description
1 polymer ?
#
loop_
_entity_poly.entity_id
_entity_poly.type
_entity_poly.pdbx_seq_one_letter_code
_entity_poly.pdbx_strand_id
1 'polypeptide(L)'
;MSTVPSLATDTRLPPRAGLGLKSEHFHDVLQTLPDLGFFEVHAENYMVAGGPFHHFLGRIRECYPLSLHGVGLSIGGEGPLDVAHLQRLSTLIERYQPQSFSEHLAWSSHGPVFLNDLLPLAYDDATLQRVCEHIDQVQSRLKRTLLLENPATYLAFEESTFDEPHFIGEVIRRTGCGLLLDVNNVYVSAINHGRDPQAYLDALPLHATGEIHLAGFAEDTDSLGDRLLIDDHGAPIDHEVWQLYRKALERTGPVATLIERDNQIPALEVLLAEARQAERLLGAAGARP
;
A
#
# COMPACT_ATOMS: atom_id res chain seq x y z
N MET A 1 24.66 -17.37 18.96
CA MET A 1 24.95 -17.05 17.55
C MET A 1 23.64 -17.19 16.81
N SER A 2 22.91 -16.08 16.66
CA SER A 2 21.62 -16.07 15.97
C SER A 2 21.89 -16.21 14.48
N THR A 3 21.43 -17.30 13.88
CA THR A 3 21.49 -17.51 12.44
C THR A 3 20.53 -16.51 11.80
N VAL A 4 21.06 -15.41 11.26
CA VAL A 4 20.30 -14.51 10.39
C VAL A 4 19.86 -15.35 9.18
N PRO A 5 18.54 -15.53 8.94
CA PRO A 5 18.07 -16.29 7.79
C PRO A 5 18.58 -15.59 6.53
N SER A 6 19.24 -16.35 5.64
CA SER A 6 19.60 -15.85 4.32
C SER A 6 18.32 -15.49 3.57
N LEU A 7 18.08 -14.21 3.31
CA LEU A 7 16.95 -13.67 2.54
C LEU A 7 16.94 -14.07 1.05
N ALA A 8 17.82 -14.99 0.65
CA ALA A 8 18.24 -15.17 -0.72
C ALA A 8 17.35 -16.07 -1.58
N THR A 9 16.12 -16.43 -1.17
CA THR A 9 15.27 -17.32 -1.99
C THR A 9 13.78 -17.03 -2.04
N ASP A 10 13.22 -16.18 -1.16
CA ASP A 10 11.78 -15.93 -1.20
C ASP A 10 11.44 -14.73 -2.09
N THR A 11 10.57 -14.96 -3.07
CA THR A 11 10.12 -13.96 -4.05
C THR A 11 8.84 -13.25 -3.61
N ARG A 12 8.27 -13.61 -2.45
CA ARG A 12 7.06 -13.02 -1.87
C ARG A 12 7.30 -12.58 -0.44
N LEU A 13 6.47 -11.65 0.03
CA LEU A 13 6.47 -11.26 1.43
C LEU A 13 5.94 -12.42 2.28
N PRO A 14 6.49 -12.64 3.49
CA PRO A 14 5.92 -13.60 4.42
C PRO A 14 4.54 -13.11 4.90
N PRO A 15 3.58 -14.01 5.19
CA PRO A 15 2.26 -13.65 5.74
C PRO A 15 2.40 -13.31 7.23
N ARG A 16 3.10 -12.22 7.50
CA ARG A 16 3.56 -11.72 8.80
C ARG A 16 3.30 -10.22 8.85
N ALA A 17 3.24 -9.67 10.06
CA ALA A 17 3.17 -8.22 10.24
C ALA A 17 4.50 -7.54 9.85
N GLY A 18 4.41 -6.46 9.09
CA GLY A 18 5.51 -5.56 8.74
C GLY A 18 5.26 -4.15 9.24
N LEU A 19 6.22 -3.26 8.97
CA LEU A 19 6.12 -1.85 9.36
C LEU A 19 6.61 -0.92 8.26
N GLY A 20 5.91 0.20 8.05
CA GLY A 20 6.41 1.31 7.23
C GLY A 20 7.67 1.90 7.87
N LEU A 21 8.79 1.86 7.15
CA LEU A 21 10.09 2.23 7.71
C LEU A 21 10.29 3.75 7.65
N LYS A 22 10.39 4.37 8.83
CA LYS A 22 10.71 5.81 8.98
C LYS A 22 12.15 6.03 9.42
N SER A 23 12.71 7.15 9.00
CA SER A 23 14.12 7.49 9.22
C SER A 23 14.50 7.60 10.71
N GLU A 24 13.53 8.03 11.51
CA GLU A 24 13.51 8.18 12.94
C GLU A 24 13.82 6.86 13.65
N HIS A 25 13.49 5.72 13.02
CA HIS A 25 13.60 4.39 13.61
C HIS A 25 14.79 3.58 13.09
N PHE A 26 15.57 4.09 12.13
CA PHE A 26 16.67 3.31 11.52
C PHE A 26 17.66 2.74 12.55
N HIS A 27 18.06 3.55 13.53
CA HIS A 27 19.02 3.13 14.55
C HIS A 27 18.44 2.07 15.47
N ASP A 28 17.23 2.31 15.98
CA ASP A 28 16.54 1.38 16.89
C ASP A 28 16.28 0.03 16.21
N VAL A 29 15.83 0.04 14.94
CA VAL A 29 15.63 -1.19 14.15
C VAL A 29 16.93 -1.97 14.01
N LEU A 30 18.03 -1.32 13.65
CA LEU A 30 19.32 -2.02 13.47
C LEU A 30 19.98 -2.45 14.77
N GLN A 31 19.67 -1.79 15.90
CA GLN A 31 20.19 -2.16 17.21
C GLN A 31 19.39 -3.30 17.86
N THR A 32 18.07 -3.29 17.68
CA THR A 32 17.16 -4.21 18.38
C THR A 32 16.71 -5.40 17.53
N LEU A 33 16.75 -5.27 16.19
CA LEU A 33 16.26 -6.27 15.23
C LEU A 33 14.90 -6.84 15.65
N PRO A 34 13.84 -6.00 15.68
CA PRO A 34 12.52 -6.42 16.15
C PRO A 34 11.98 -7.61 15.35
N ASP A 35 11.19 -8.46 15.99
CA ASP A 35 10.52 -9.59 15.35
C ASP A 35 9.38 -9.10 14.44
N LEU A 36 9.74 -8.76 13.19
CA LEU A 36 8.86 -8.31 12.12
C LEU A 36 9.07 -9.16 10.87
N GLY A 37 8.02 -9.30 10.07
CA GLY A 37 8.05 -10.05 8.82
C GLY A 37 8.79 -9.33 7.70
N PHE A 38 8.64 -8.01 7.60
CA PHE A 38 9.22 -7.18 6.54
C PHE A 38 9.16 -5.69 6.89
N PHE A 39 9.84 -4.87 6.08
CA PHE A 39 9.67 -3.41 6.09
C PHE A 39 9.21 -2.93 4.72
N GLU A 40 8.43 -1.86 4.70
CA GLU A 40 8.11 -1.12 3.48
C GLU A 40 8.80 0.24 3.46
N VAL A 41 9.15 0.72 2.27
CA VAL A 41 9.58 2.10 2.05
C VAL A 41 8.92 2.69 0.81
N HIS A 42 8.70 4.01 0.82
CA HIS A 42 8.28 4.74 -0.38
C HIS A 42 9.43 4.84 -1.38
N ALA A 43 9.20 4.43 -2.62
CA ALA A 43 10.22 4.33 -3.65
C ALA A 43 10.91 5.68 -3.92
N GLU A 44 10.13 6.76 -3.97
CA GLU A 44 10.55 8.11 -4.30
C GLU A 44 11.62 8.65 -3.33
N ASN A 45 11.54 8.27 -2.05
CA ASN A 45 12.53 8.64 -1.04
C ASN A 45 13.91 8.03 -1.31
N TYR A 46 13.99 7.01 -2.17
CA TYR A 46 15.20 6.27 -2.51
C TYR A 46 15.58 6.37 -3.99
N MET A 47 14.91 7.22 -4.78
CA MET A 47 15.26 7.50 -6.18
C MET A 47 16.41 8.52 -6.32
N VAL A 48 17.40 8.43 -5.44
CA VAL A 48 18.62 9.25 -5.41
C VAL A 48 19.85 8.36 -5.64
N ALA A 49 21.00 8.96 -5.97
CA ALA A 49 22.20 8.18 -6.29
C ALA A 49 22.79 7.44 -5.07
N GLY A 50 22.62 7.99 -3.87
CA GLY A 50 23.28 7.50 -2.66
C GLY A 50 22.90 8.32 -1.43
N GLY A 51 23.62 8.10 -0.33
CA GLY A 51 23.44 8.84 0.92
C GLY A 51 22.97 7.97 2.09
N PRO A 52 22.68 8.59 3.24
CA PRO A 52 22.35 7.89 4.48
C PRO A 52 21.17 6.93 4.34
N PHE A 53 20.12 7.32 3.61
CA PHE A 53 18.97 6.45 3.33
C PHE A 53 19.38 5.10 2.75
N HIS A 54 20.22 5.11 1.70
CA HIS A 54 20.70 3.87 1.10
C HIS A 54 21.61 3.06 2.02
N HIS A 55 22.41 3.72 2.86
CA HIS A 55 23.23 3.03 3.86
C HIS A 55 22.38 2.25 4.86
N PHE A 56 21.36 2.89 5.44
CA PHE A 56 20.48 2.26 6.41
C PHE A 56 19.59 1.18 5.77
N LEU A 57 18.93 1.48 4.65
CA LEU A 57 18.07 0.50 3.98
C LEU A 57 18.85 -0.71 3.49
N GLY A 58 20.10 -0.53 3.03
CA GLY A 58 20.97 -1.65 2.67
C GLY A 58 21.20 -2.61 3.84
N ARG A 59 21.50 -2.08 5.03
CA ARG A 59 21.69 -2.89 6.24
C ARG A 59 20.39 -3.53 6.73
N ILE A 60 19.27 -2.84 6.65
CA ILE A 60 17.97 -3.39 7.03
C ILE A 60 17.58 -4.53 6.07
N ARG A 61 17.81 -4.35 4.77
CA ARG A 61 17.59 -5.38 3.73
C ARG A 61 18.45 -6.63 3.91
N GLU A 62 19.56 -6.57 4.64
CA GLU A 62 20.36 -7.76 5.00
C GLU A 62 19.65 -8.64 6.04
N CYS A 63 18.68 -8.09 6.78
CA CYS A 63 17.97 -8.76 7.87
C CYS A 63 16.47 -8.97 7.60
N TYR A 64 15.85 -8.14 6.75
CA TYR A 64 14.41 -8.17 6.48
C TYR A 64 14.09 -8.19 4.98
N PRO A 65 13.01 -8.88 4.56
CA PRO A 65 12.36 -8.67 3.28
C PRO A 65 11.90 -7.21 3.13
N LEU A 66 11.78 -6.74 1.88
CA LEU A 66 11.28 -5.40 1.59
C LEU A 66 10.04 -5.44 0.71
N SER A 67 9.08 -4.57 1.05
CA SER A 67 8.11 -4.02 0.12
C SER A 67 8.62 -2.65 -0.37
N LEU A 68 8.42 -2.35 -1.65
CA LEU A 68 8.58 -0.99 -2.17
C LEU A 68 7.21 -0.50 -2.61
N HIS A 69 6.78 0.62 -2.05
CA HIS A 69 5.52 1.24 -2.41
C HIS A 69 5.80 2.54 -3.15
N GLY A 70 5.19 2.76 -4.31
CA GLY A 70 5.35 3.98 -5.09
C GLY A 70 4.14 4.91 -4.95
N VAL A 71 4.42 6.21 -5.04
CA VAL A 71 3.39 7.27 -4.99
C VAL A 71 3.48 8.23 -6.19
N GLY A 72 4.48 8.07 -7.04
CA GLY A 72 4.86 9.05 -8.06
C GLY A 72 4.64 8.61 -9.50
N LEU A 73 4.19 7.38 -9.77
CA LEU A 73 4.01 6.90 -11.15
C LEU A 73 2.76 7.47 -11.83
N SER A 74 1.75 7.86 -11.06
CA SER A 74 0.51 8.45 -11.59
C SER A 74 -0.20 7.48 -12.55
N ILE A 75 -0.43 6.23 -12.13
CA ILE A 75 -1.00 5.15 -12.97
C ILE A 75 -2.34 5.53 -13.60
N GLY A 76 -3.17 6.30 -12.89
CA GLY A 76 -4.45 6.82 -13.38
C GLY A 76 -4.36 8.06 -14.27
N GLY A 77 -3.18 8.67 -14.42
CA GLY A 77 -2.99 9.93 -15.14
C GLY A 77 -3.39 9.86 -16.62
N GLU A 78 -3.88 10.98 -17.17
CA GLU A 78 -4.32 11.04 -18.58
C GLU A 78 -3.16 10.92 -19.59
N GLY A 79 -1.97 11.38 -19.20
CA GLY A 79 -0.77 11.36 -20.03
C GLY A 79 0.02 10.05 -19.92
N PRO A 80 0.99 9.83 -20.83
CA PRO A 80 1.87 8.67 -20.73
C PRO A 80 2.73 8.72 -19.46
N LEU A 81 3.11 7.54 -18.95
CA LEU A 81 4.02 7.43 -17.81
C LEU A 81 5.37 8.11 -18.06
N ASP A 82 5.93 8.75 -17.02
CA ASP A 82 7.29 9.31 -17.05
C ASP A 82 8.33 8.18 -17.14
N VAL A 83 8.91 8.03 -18.33
CA VAL A 83 9.95 7.03 -18.62
C VAL A 83 11.20 7.22 -17.76
N ALA A 84 11.56 8.46 -17.40
CA ALA A 84 12.71 8.73 -16.55
C ALA A 84 12.41 8.34 -15.09
N HIS A 85 11.19 8.56 -14.61
CA HIS A 85 10.74 8.06 -13.32
C HIS A 85 10.78 6.52 -13.29
N LEU A 86 10.18 5.88 -14.29
CA LEU A 86 10.15 4.41 -14.38
C LEU A 86 11.56 3.80 -14.46
N GLN A 87 12.53 4.49 -15.08
CA GLN A 87 13.93 4.09 -15.08
C GLN A 87 14.55 4.17 -13.68
N ARG A 88 14.29 5.22 -12.89
CA ARG A 88 14.78 5.33 -11.50
C ARG A 88 14.19 4.23 -10.63
N LEU A 89 12.90 3.94 -10.77
CA LEU A 89 12.23 2.83 -10.09
C LEU A 89 12.85 1.48 -10.45
N SER A 90 13.12 1.21 -11.73
CA SER A 90 13.82 -0.01 -12.16
C SER A 90 15.17 -0.15 -11.49
N THR A 91 15.96 0.92 -11.44
CA THR A 91 17.27 0.91 -10.77
C THR A 91 17.14 0.62 -9.27
N LEU A 92 16.10 1.15 -8.62
CA LEU A 92 15.84 0.89 -7.21
C LEU A 92 15.46 -0.58 -6.95
N ILE A 93 14.56 -1.13 -7.76
CA ILE A 93 14.16 -2.54 -7.70
C ILE A 93 15.35 -3.46 -7.97
N GLU A 94 16.18 -3.12 -8.96
CA GLU A 94 17.40 -3.87 -9.26
C GLU A 94 18.38 -3.86 -8.07
N ARG A 95 18.50 -2.72 -7.38
CA ARG A 95 19.39 -2.55 -6.24
C ARG A 95 18.95 -3.35 -5.01
N TYR A 96 17.66 -3.35 -4.69
CA TYR A 96 17.16 -3.91 -3.43
C TYR A 96 16.49 -5.27 -3.56
N GLN A 97 16.13 -5.68 -4.78
CA GLN A 97 15.43 -6.94 -5.05
C GLN A 97 14.30 -7.19 -4.03
N PRO A 98 13.31 -6.27 -3.95
CA PRO A 98 12.24 -6.37 -2.95
C PRO A 98 11.29 -7.52 -3.30
N GLN A 99 10.63 -8.07 -2.28
CA GLN A 99 9.66 -9.13 -2.41
C GLN A 99 8.30 -8.64 -2.93
N SER A 100 7.98 -7.36 -2.73
CA SER A 100 6.74 -6.73 -3.21
C SER A 100 7.06 -5.41 -3.92
N PHE A 101 6.19 -5.03 -4.86
CA PHE A 101 6.13 -3.68 -5.40
C PHE A 101 4.67 -3.28 -5.61
N SER A 102 4.27 -2.15 -5.05
CA SER A 102 2.91 -1.61 -5.12
C SER A 102 2.88 -0.16 -5.57
N GLU A 103 1.72 0.28 -6.06
CA GLU A 103 1.48 1.66 -6.50
C GLU A 103 -0.02 1.99 -6.38
N HIS A 104 -0.32 3.27 -6.17
CA HIS A 104 -1.67 3.78 -6.09
C HIS A 104 -2.43 3.77 -7.43
N LEU A 105 -3.72 3.47 -7.39
CA LEU A 105 -4.66 3.84 -8.45
C LEU A 105 -5.01 5.32 -8.37
N ALA A 106 -4.08 6.18 -8.78
CA ALA A 106 -4.27 7.63 -8.76
C ALA A 106 -3.51 8.33 -9.86
N TRP A 107 -3.80 9.61 -10.04
CA TRP A 107 -2.90 10.53 -10.72
C TRP A 107 -2.32 11.54 -9.73
N SER A 108 -0.99 11.60 -9.65
CA SER A 108 -0.25 12.45 -8.71
C SER A 108 0.37 13.69 -9.40
N SER A 109 0.08 13.90 -10.70
CA SER A 109 0.58 15.07 -11.45
C SER A 109 -0.42 15.62 -12.47
N HIS A 110 -0.53 16.96 -12.52
CA HIS A 110 -1.13 17.71 -13.64
C HIS A 110 -0.15 18.81 -14.08
N GLY A 111 0.58 18.58 -15.17
CA GLY A 111 1.65 19.48 -15.60
C GLY A 111 2.84 19.49 -14.62
N PRO A 112 3.38 20.66 -14.22
CA PRO A 112 4.53 20.73 -13.32
C PRO A 112 4.20 20.55 -11.82
N VAL A 113 2.92 20.36 -11.46
CA VAL A 113 2.46 20.30 -10.07
C VAL A 113 2.26 18.84 -9.65
N PHE A 114 2.94 18.45 -8.57
CA PHE A 114 2.67 17.21 -7.84
C PHE A 114 1.58 17.48 -6.81
N LEU A 115 0.58 16.60 -6.75
CA LEU A 115 -0.51 16.68 -5.77
C LEU A 115 -0.30 15.55 -4.76
N ASN A 116 -0.27 15.92 -3.48
CA ASN A 116 -0.12 14.97 -2.37
C ASN A 116 -1.41 14.15 -2.16
N ASP A 117 -2.57 14.75 -2.48
CA ASP A 117 -3.86 14.08 -2.39
C ASP A 117 -4.18 13.42 -3.73
N LEU A 118 -4.44 12.11 -3.66
CA LEU A 118 -4.84 11.29 -4.80
C LEU A 118 -6.15 11.86 -5.36
N LEU A 119 -6.04 12.54 -6.49
CA LEU A 119 -7.22 13.07 -7.14
C LEU A 119 -8.05 11.90 -7.71
N PRO A 120 -9.39 11.98 -7.61
CA PRO A 120 -10.27 10.90 -8.06
C PRO A 120 -10.12 10.63 -9.56
N LEU A 121 -10.49 9.42 -9.97
CA LEU A 121 -10.56 9.01 -11.37
C LEU A 121 -12.01 8.85 -11.78
N ALA A 122 -12.34 9.22 -13.02
CA ALA A 122 -13.59 8.78 -13.63
C ALA A 122 -13.45 7.29 -13.97
N TYR A 123 -14.26 6.45 -13.34
CA TYR A 123 -14.23 5.01 -13.60
C TYR A 123 -15.07 4.70 -14.83
N ASP A 124 -14.49 4.90 -16.01
CA ASP A 124 -15.06 4.65 -17.33
C ASP A 124 -14.16 3.74 -18.19
N ASP A 125 -14.67 3.33 -19.37
CA ASP A 125 -13.93 2.43 -20.27
C ASP A 125 -12.61 3.04 -20.78
N ALA A 126 -12.57 4.36 -20.99
CA ALA A 126 -11.40 5.06 -21.48
C ALA A 126 -10.27 5.07 -20.44
N THR A 127 -10.63 5.33 -19.18
CA THR A 127 -9.70 5.31 -18.05
C THR A 127 -9.27 3.88 -17.72
N LEU A 128 -10.18 2.91 -17.79
CA LEU A 128 -9.86 1.49 -17.62
C LEU A 128 -8.80 1.02 -18.63
N GLN A 129 -8.98 1.35 -19.91
CA GLN A 129 -8.03 0.99 -20.96
C GLN A 129 -6.65 1.60 -20.69
N ARG A 130 -6.60 2.88 -20.33
CA ARG A 130 -5.35 3.61 -20.04
C ARG A 130 -4.61 3.04 -18.84
N VAL A 131 -5.32 2.79 -17.73
CA VAL A 131 -4.75 2.19 -16.52
C VAL A 131 -4.16 0.81 -16.84
N CYS A 132 -4.86 0.00 -17.65
CA CYS A 132 -4.35 -1.30 -18.06
C CYS A 132 -3.05 -1.18 -18.89
N GLU A 133 -2.99 -0.25 -19.84
CA GLU A 133 -1.78 0.02 -20.64
C GLU A 133 -0.60 0.48 -19.77
N HIS A 134 -0.85 1.36 -18.79
CA HIS A 134 0.15 1.83 -17.84
C HIS A 134 0.69 0.68 -16.97
N ILE A 135 -0.19 -0.14 -16.40
CA ILE A 135 0.20 -1.29 -15.59
C ILE A 135 1.01 -2.29 -16.44
N ASP A 136 0.57 -2.59 -17.66
CA ASP A 136 1.31 -3.48 -18.56
C ASP A 136 2.70 -2.94 -18.90
N GLN A 137 2.85 -1.63 -19.11
CA GLN A 137 4.13 -0.96 -19.31
C GLN A 137 5.03 -1.12 -18.08
N VAL A 138 4.51 -0.88 -16.87
CA VAL A 138 5.25 -0.99 -15.62
C VAL A 138 5.70 -2.44 -15.38
N GLN A 139 4.78 -3.40 -15.43
CA GLN A 139 5.11 -4.82 -15.24
C GLN A 139 6.11 -5.31 -16.29
N SER A 140 5.95 -4.90 -17.54
CA SER A 140 6.88 -5.23 -18.63
C SER A 140 8.27 -4.65 -18.41
N ARG A 141 8.37 -3.44 -17.84
CA ARG A 141 9.66 -2.77 -17.58
C ARG A 141 10.36 -3.31 -16.35
N LEU A 142 9.60 -3.60 -15.29
CA LEU A 142 10.11 -4.05 -13.99
C LEU A 142 10.26 -5.57 -13.89
N LYS A 143 9.65 -6.32 -14.82
CA LYS A 143 9.65 -7.79 -14.87
C LYS A 143 9.13 -8.44 -13.58
N ARG A 144 8.08 -7.85 -13.01
CA ARG A 144 7.38 -8.34 -11.83
C ARG A 144 5.91 -7.94 -11.85
N THR A 145 5.11 -8.64 -11.07
CA THR A 145 3.73 -8.29 -10.81
C THR A 145 3.67 -7.04 -9.93
N LEU A 146 2.88 -6.06 -10.36
CA LEU A 146 2.54 -4.87 -9.57
C LEU A 146 1.36 -5.21 -8.66
N LEU A 147 1.34 -4.69 -7.43
CA LEU A 147 0.14 -4.66 -6.60
C LEU A 147 -0.51 -3.28 -6.75
N LEU A 148 -1.73 -3.23 -7.25
CA LEU A 148 -2.49 -1.99 -7.38
C LEU A 148 -3.22 -1.74 -6.08
N GLU A 149 -3.06 -0.56 -5.50
CA GLU A 149 -3.73 -0.18 -4.26
C GLU A 149 -5.10 0.46 -4.50
N ASN A 150 -6.08 0.12 -3.65
CA ASN A 150 -7.35 0.84 -3.60
C ASN A 150 -7.19 2.19 -2.88
N PRO A 151 -7.54 3.32 -3.52
CA PRO A 151 -7.31 4.64 -2.95
C PRO A 151 -8.35 5.02 -1.89
N ALA A 152 -8.01 5.97 -1.01
CA ALA A 152 -9.01 6.75 -0.29
C ALA A 152 -9.70 7.73 -1.26
N THR A 153 -11.03 7.67 -1.34
CA THR A 153 -11.84 8.53 -2.22
C THR A 153 -12.77 9.45 -1.43
N TYR A 154 -12.81 10.71 -1.85
CA TYR A 154 -13.59 11.79 -1.24
C TYR A 154 -14.68 12.32 -2.16
N LEU A 155 -14.52 12.10 -3.47
CA LEU A 155 -15.41 12.59 -4.53
C LEU A 155 -15.56 11.48 -5.57
N ALA A 156 -16.76 11.40 -6.15
CA ALA A 156 -17.07 10.50 -7.25
C ALA A 156 -17.48 11.32 -8.48
N PHE A 157 -17.01 10.92 -9.66
CA PHE A 157 -17.42 11.53 -10.93
C PHE A 157 -18.78 10.98 -11.37
N GLU A 158 -19.69 11.88 -11.76
CA GLU A 158 -21.01 11.51 -12.30
C GLU A 158 -20.89 10.67 -13.59
N GLU A 159 -19.80 10.86 -14.32
CA GLU A 159 -19.49 10.16 -15.57
C GLU A 159 -19.01 8.71 -15.36
N SER A 160 -18.76 8.29 -14.11
CA SER A 160 -18.30 6.93 -13.81
C SER A 160 -19.38 5.91 -14.19
N THR A 161 -19.00 4.94 -15.03
CA THR A 161 -19.87 3.83 -15.44
C THR A 161 -19.60 2.55 -14.65
N PHE A 162 -18.47 2.49 -13.95
CA PHE A 162 -18.10 1.43 -13.01
C PHE A 162 -18.17 1.96 -11.56
N ASP A 163 -18.47 1.08 -10.61
CA ASP A 163 -18.07 1.33 -9.22
C ASP A 163 -16.58 1.00 -9.04
N GLU A 164 -15.96 1.55 -7.98
CA GLU A 164 -14.52 1.40 -7.74
C GLU A 164 -14.09 -0.07 -7.60
N PRO A 165 -14.79 -0.94 -6.81
CA PRO A 165 -14.41 -2.35 -6.73
C PRO A 165 -14.48 -3.09 -8.06
N HIS A 166 -15.51 -2.82 -8.88
CA HIS A 166 -15.65 -3.42 -10.21
C HIS A 166 -14.57 -2.92 -11.16
N PHE A 167 -14.22 -1.63 -11.12
CA PHE A 167 -13.12 -1.06 -11.91
C PHE A 167 -11.79 -1.74 -11.58
N ILE A 168 -11.45 -1.84 -10.30
CA ILE A 168 -10.23 -2.52 -9.83
C ILE A 168 -10.25 -4.00 -10.24
N GLY A 169 -11.41 -4.67 -10.11
CA GLY A 169 -11.60 -6.05 -10.56
C GLY A 169 -11.32 -6.24 -12.05
N GLU A 170 -11.80 -5.33 -12.90
CA GLU A 170 -11.53 -5.36 -14.34
C GLU A 170 -10.06 -5.10 -14.67
N VAL A 171 -9.39 -4.17 -13.96
CA VAL A 171 -7.95 -3.91 -14.14
C VAL A 171 -7.13 -5.16 -13.82
N ILE A 172 -7.39 -5.80 -12.67
CA ILE A 172 -6.70 -7.03 -12.26
C ILE A 172 -6.95 -8.15 -13.27
N ARG A 173 -8.20 -8.31 -13.72
CA ARG A 173 -8.57 -9.35 -14.70
C ARG A 173 -7.84 -9.17 -16.04
N ARG A 174 -7.62 -7.93 -16.50
CA ARG A 174 -7.02 -7.62 -17.81
C ARG A 174 -5.49 -7.66 -17.78
N THR A 175 -4.87 -7.22 -16.69
CA THR A 175 -3.41 -7.03 -16.59
C THR A 175 -2.69 -8.13 -15.81
N GLY A 176 -3.42 -8.88 -14.98
CA GLY A 176 -2.86 -9.86 -14.06
C GLY A 176 -2.06 -9.24 -12.90
N CYS A 177 -2.18 -7.93 -12.65
CA CYS A 177 -1.64 -7.31 -11.44
C CYS A 177 -2.34 -7.86 -10.19
N GLY A 178 -1.71 -7.73 -9.02
CA GLY A 178 -2.33 -8.05 -7.75
C GLY A 178 -3.05 -6.83 -7.14
N LEU A 179 -3.61 -7.05 -5.96
CA LEU A 179 -4.20 -6.00 -5.11
C LEU A 179 -3.31 -5.78 -3.90
N LEU A 180 -2.98 -4.52 -3.62
CA LEU A 180 -2.63 -4.09 -2.27
C LEU A 180 -3.93 -3.60 -1.64
N LEU A 181 -4.40 -4.30 -0.61
CA LEU A 181 -5.65 -3.96 0.05
C LEU A 181 -5.34 -3.00 1.20
N ASP A 182 -5.62 -1.72 1.02
CA ASP A 182 -5.66 -0.81 2.14
C ASP A 182 -7.04 -0.84 2.79
N VAL A 183 -7.10 -1.39 4.00
CA VAL A 183 -8.36 -1.53 4.77
C VAL A 183 -8.81 -0.20 5.37
N ASN A 184 -7.86 0.68 5.68
CA ASN A 184 -8.15 2.03 6.13
C ASN A 184 -8.83 2.83 5.01
N ASN A 185 -8.34 2.73 3.77
CA ASN A 185 -8.94 3.34 2.59
C ASN A 185 -10.34 2.79 2.30
N VAL A 186 -10.55 1.48 2.46
CA VAL A 186 -11.92 0.90 2.41
C VAL A 186 -12.85 1.60 3.40
N TYR A 187 -12.41 1.82 4.63
CA TYR A 187 -13.22 2.46 5.66
C TYR A 187 -13.45 3.95 5.36
N VAL A 188 -12.39 4.71 5.06
CA VAL A 188 -12.44 6.14 4.74
C VAL A 188 -13.37 6.39 3.55
N SER A 189 -13.16 5.70 2.43
CA SER A 189 -13.99 5.83 1.23
C SER A 189 -15.45 5.47 1.49
N ALA A 190 -15.70 4.40 2.24
CA ALA A 190 -17.07 3.98 2.55
C ALA A 190 -17.80 5.02 3.41
N ILE A 191 -17.16 5.54 4.47
CA ILE A 191 -17.78 6.55 5.33
C ILE A 191 -18.01 7.86 4.58
N ASN A 192 -17.02 8.36 3.84
CA ASN A 192 -17.13 9.62 3.09
C ASN A 192 -18.19 9.55 1.99
N HIS A 193 -18.44 8.37 1.41
CA HIS A 193 -19.50 8.16 0.43
C HIS A 193 -20.83 7.67 1.01
N GLY A 194 -20.97 7.54 2.33
CA GLY A 194 -22.18 7.04 2.99
C GLY A 194 -22.54 5.60 2.62
N ARG A 195 -21.52 4.76 2.35
CA ARG A 195 -21.64 3.35 1.96
C ARG A 195 -21.31 2.43 3.14
N ASP A 196 -21.74 1.17 3.04
CA ASP A 196 -21.37 0.14 4.02
C ASP A 196 -19.94 -0.36 3.76
N PRO A 197 -19.00 -0.22 4.71
CA PRO A 197 -17.61 -0.65 4.51
C PRO A 197 -17.45 -2.16 4.29
N GLN A 198 -18.31 -2.97 4.90
CA GLN A 198 -18.24 -4.42 4.70
C GLN A 198 -18.69 -4.81 3.29
N ALA A 199 -19.79 -4.25 2.79
CA ALA A 199 -20.23 -4.45 1.41
C ALA A 199 -19.18 -3.97 0.39
N TYR A 200 -18.50 -2.85 0.68
CA TYR A 200 -17.39 -2.37 -0.13
C TYR A 200 -16.23 -3.38 -0.18
N LEU A 201 -15.79 -3.86 0.99
CA LEU A 201 -14.74 -4.87 1.13
C LEU A 201 -15.09 -6.17 0.39
N ASP A 202 -16.35 -6.64 0.53
CA ASP A 202 -16.81 -7.88 -0.07
C ASP A 202 -16.89 -7.81 -1.61
N ALA A 203 -17.01 -6.61 -2.18
CA ALA A 203 -17.03 -6.37 -3.62
C ALA A 203 -15.63 -6.31 -4.24
N LEU A 204 -14.58 -6.05 -3.45
CA LEU A 204 -13.21 -6.01 -3.94
C LEU A 204 -12.70 -7.41 -4.35
N PRO A 205 -11.75 -7.50 -5.30
CA PRO A 205 -11.18 -8.75 -5.77
C PRO A 205 -10.16 -9.35 -4.78
N LEU A 206 -10.59 -9.66 -3.54
CA LEU A 206 -9.72 -10.08 -2.42
C LEU A 206 -8.87 -11.34 -2.69
N HIS A 207 -9.24 -12.16 -3.67
CA HIS A 207 -8.43 -13.31 -4.09
C HIS A 207 -7.08 -12.92 -4.71
N ALA A 208 -6.95 -11.66 -5.16
CA ALA A 208 -5.74 -11.10 -5.75
C ALA A 208 -4.88 -10.33 -4.73
N THR A 209 -5.28 -10.28 -3.45
CA THR A 209 -4.55 -9.55 -2.41
C THR A 209 -3.18 -10.17 -2.16
N GLY A 210 -2.12 -9.40 -2.46
CA GLY A 210 -0.73 -9.77 -2.19
C GLY A 210 -0.17 -9.15 -0.91
N GLU A 211 -0.76 -8.04 -0.48
CA GLU A 211 -0.35 -7.25 0.68
C GLU A 211 -1.56 -6.49 1.23
N ILE A 212 -1.59 -6.28 2.54
CA ILE A 212 -2.63 -5.52 3.25
C ILE A 212 -1.98 -4.35 3.98
N HIS A 213 -2.54 -3.16 3.88
CA HIS A 213 -2.15 -2.00 4.68
C HIS A 213 -3.19 -1.71 5.76
N LEU A 214 -2.69 -1.29 6.92
CA LEU A 214 -3.47 -0.85 8.07
C LEU A 214 -2.90 0.46 8.60
N ALA A 215 -3.76 1.48 8.59
CA ALA A 215 -3.48 2.77 9.18
C ALA A 215 -4.67 3.25 10.03
N GLY A 216 -4.54 4.46 10.56
CA GLY A 216 -5.67 5.19 11.12
C GLY A 216 -5.84 6.51 10.37
N PHE A 217 -6.99 7.15 10.58
CA PHE A 217 -7.41 8.35 9.87
C PHE A 217 -7.62 9.52 10.85
N ALA A 218 -7.59 10.74 10.33
CA ALA A 218 -8.06 11.92 11.02
C ALA A 218 -9.55 12.14 10.76
N GLU A 219 -10.22 12.85 11.67
CA GLU A 219 -11.62 13.28 11.48
C GLU A 219 -11.69 14.80 11.30
N ASP A 220 -12.53 15.22 10.36
CA ASP A 220 -12.88 16.61 10.10
C ASP A 220 -14.38 16.72 9.77
N THR A 221 -14.84 17.93 9.46
CA THR A 221 -16.17 18.23 8.95
C THR A 221 -16.09 18.93 7.61
N ASP A 222 -16.92 18.51 6.66
CA ASP A 222 -16.98 19.16 5.35
C ASP A 222 -17.68 20.54 5.40
N SER A 223 -17.78 21.21 4.26
CA SER A 223 -18.43 22.52 4.16
C SER A 223 -19.94 22.53 4.50
N LEU A 224 -20.57 21.36 4.52
CA LEU A 224 -21.98 21.17 4.87
C LEU A 224 -22.16 20.75 6.35
N GLY A 225 -21.06 20.48 7.06
CA GLY A 225 -21.03 20.05 8.45
C GLY A 225 -21.15 18.53 8.63
N ASP A 226 -21.07 17.77 7.53
CA ASP A 226 -21.08 16.31 7.57
C ASP A 226 -19.69 15.78 7.96
N ARG A 227 -19.66 14.59 8.58
CA ARG A 227 -18.43 13.93 9.02
C ARG A 227 -17.56 13.57 7.81
N LEU A 228 -16.29 13.97 7.85
CA LEU A 228 -15.29 13.70 6.83
C LEU A 228 -14.11 12.99 7.47
N LEU A 229 -13.72 11.84 6.93
CA LEU A 229 -12.51 11.14 7.35
C LEU A 229 -11.38 11.48 6.39
N ILE A 230 -10.22 11.86 6.92
CA ILE A 230 -9.02 12.21 6.16
C ILE A 230 -7.98 11.12 6.34
N ASP A 231 -7.49 10.62 5.23
CA ASP A 231 -6.45 9.61 5.17
C ASP A 231 -5.05 10.22 5.37
N ASP A 232 -4.72 10.61 6.61
CA ASP A 232 -3.44 11.25 6.94
C ASP A 232 -2.41 10.29 7.54
N HIS A 233 -2.81 9.04 7.78
CA HIS A 233 -2.03 8.00 8.44
C HIS A 233 -1.35 8.45 9.74
N GLY A 234 -1.94 9.41 10.46
CA GLY A 234 -1.36 10.04 11.64
C GLY A 234 -1.84 9.47 12.97
N ALA A 235 -3.03 8.86 12.98
CA ALA A 235 -3.71 8.39 14.18
C ALA A 235 -3.57 6.87 14.38
N PRO A 236 -3.56 6.34 15.62
CA PRO A 236 -3.61 4.90 15.88
C PRO A 236 -4.69 4.18 15.07
N ILE A 237 -4.47 2.92 14.70
CA ILE A 237 -5.45 2.16 13.89
C ILE A 237 -6.77 2.05 14.67
N ASP A 238 -7.85 2.55 14.07
CA ASP A 238 -9.16 2.58 14.69
C ASP A 238 -9.75 1.18 14.90
N HIS A 239 -10.64 1.06 15.89
CA HIS A 239 -11.31 -0.19 16.21
C HIS A 239 -12.08 -0.76 15.01
N GLU A 240 -12.77 0.09 14.23
CA GLU A 240 -13.56 -0.33 13.08
C GLU A 240 -12.65 -0.85 11.94
N VAL A 241 -11.48 -0.23 11.74
CA VAL A 241 -10.48 -0.71 10.78
C VAL A 241 -9.94 -2.08 11.20
N TRP A 242 -9.67 -2.29 12.49
CA TRP A 242 -9.30 -3.62 12.99
C TRP A 242 -10.41 -4.66 12.78
N GLN A 243 -11.68 -4.28 12.93
CA GLN A 243 -12.79 -5.19 12.66
C GLN A 243 -12.86 -5.58 11.18
N LEU A 244 -12.74 -4.61 10.27
CA LEU A 244 -12.70 -4.85 8.84
C LEU A 244 -11.49 -5.69 8.42
N TYR A 245 -10.32 -5.46 9.02
CA TYR A 245 -9.15 -6.27 8.78
C TYR A 245 -9.39 -7.75 9.13
N ARG A 246 -10.05 -8.03 10.25
CA ARG A 246 -10.44 -9.42 10.57
C ARG A 246 -11.36 -9.99 9.50
N LYS A 247 -12.30 -9.21 8.97
CA LYS A 247 -13.21 -9.61 7.87
C LYS A 247 -12.45 -9.92 6.58
N ALA A 248 -11.48 -9.08 6.21
CA ALA A 248 -10.60 -9.31 5.08
C ALA A 248 -9.86 -10.65 5.23
N LEU A 249 -9.27 -10.90 6.41
CA LEU A 249 -8.57 -12.16 6.69
C LEU A 249 -9.45 -13.42 6.62
N GLU A 250 -10.76 -13.31 6.85
CA GLU A 250 -11.68 -14.46 6.67
C GLU A 250 -11.81 -14.88 5.21
N ARG A 251 -11.50 -13.96 4.28
CA ARG A 251 -11.62 -14.13 2.83
C ARG A 251 -10.27 -14.39 2.17
N THR A 252 -9.22 -13.70 2.61
CA THR A 252 -7.87 -13.82 2.04
C THR A 252 -7.06 -14.95 2.67
N GLY A 253 -7.36 -15.32 3.93
CA GLY A 253 -6.40 -16.01 4.78
C GLY A 253 -5.23 -15.09 5.18
N PRO A 254 -4.19 -15.62 5.84
CA PRO A 254 -3.01 -14.84 6.21
C PRO A 254 -2.27 -14.29 4.99
N VAL A 255 -2.08 -12.97 4.95
CA VAL A 255 -1.34 -12.23 3.91
C VAL A 255 -0.40 -11.23 4.60
N ALA A 256 0.70 -10.85 3.95
CA ALA A 256 1.61 -9.83 4.47
C ALA A 256 0.81 -8.57 4.84
N THR A 257 0.95 -8.09 6.08
CA THR A 257 0.17 -6.95 6.58
C THR A 257 1.12 -5.88 7.11
N LEU A 258 1.07 -4.69 6.52
CA LEU A 258 1.85 -3.54 6.94
C LEU A 258 1.06 -2.69 7.94
N ILE A 259 1.74 -2.22 8.98
CA ILE A 259 1.27 -1.07 9.76
C ILE A 259 1.86 0.19 9.13
N GLU A 260 1.00 1.10 8.69
CA GLU A 260 1.39 2.35 8.05
C GLU A 260 1.12 3.55 8.97
N ARG A 261 2.11 4.44 9.03
CA ARG A 261 2.12 5.62 9.89
C ARG A 261 3.00 6.68 9.25
N ASP A 262 2.41 7.60 8.50
CA ASP A 262 3.15 8.60 7.71
C ASP A 262 3.26 9.96 8.38
N ASN A 263 2.31 10.27 9.25
CA ASN A 263 2.26 11.51 9.98
C ASN A 263 2.34 11.25 11.50
N GLN A 264 2.74 12.27 12.26
CA GLN A 264 2.82 12.21 13.73
C GLN A 264 3.55 10.96 14.24
N ILE A 265 4.69 10.63 13.61
CA ILE A 265 5.42 9.37 13.79
C ILE A 265 5.64 9.07 15.29
N PRO A 266 4.98 8.04 15.85
CA PRO A 266 5.10 7.70 17.26
C PRO A 266 6.41 6.95 17.50
N ALA A 267 6.71 6.69 18.77
CA ALA A 267 7.87 5.89 19.13
C ALA A 267 7.72 4.44 18.61
N LEU A 268 8.86 3.80 18.28
CA LEU A 268 8.88 2.49 17.63
C LEU A 268 8.12 1.42 18.45
N GLU A 269 8.12 1.48 19.78
CA GLU A 269 7.41 0.50 20.61
C GLU A 269 5.89 0.52 20.43
N VAL A 270 5.33 1.68 20.07
CA VAL A 270 3.89 1.86 19.77
C VAL A 270 3.57 1.14 18.46
N LEU A 271 4.36 1.39 17.42
CA LEU A 271 4.22 0.73 16.12
C LEU A 271 4.38 -0.79 16.24
N LEU A 272 5.36 -1.25 17.04
CA LEU A 272 5.54 -2.67 17.31
C LEU A 272 4.35 -3.28 18.08
N ALA A 273 3.61 -2.50 18.88
CA ALA A 273 2.41 -2.98 19.54
C ALA A 273 1.27 -3.23 18.56
N GLU A 274 1.08 -2.35 17.59
CA GLU A 274 0.12 -2.51 16.49
C GLU A 274 0.52 -3.68 15.58
N ALA A 275 1.79 -3.80 15.22
CA ALA A 275 2.29 -4.92 14.42
C ALA A 275 2.08 -6.26 15.14
N ARG A 276 2.32 -6.33 16.47
CA ARG A 276 1.99 -7.52 17.27
C ARG A 276 0.50 -7.83 17.28
N GLN A 277 -0.38 -6.83 17.16
CA GLN A 277 -1.81 -7.05 17.06
C GLN A 277 -2.20 -7.65 15.72
N ALA A 278 -1.68 -7.13 14.61
CA ALA A 278 -1.84 -7.72 13.28
C ALA A 278 -1.32 -9.17 13.25
N GLU A 279 -0.14 -9.42 13.81
CA GLU A 279 0.48 -10.75 13.88
C GLU A 279 -0.42 -11.78 14.60
N ARG A 280 -1.08 -11.38 15.70
CA ARG A 280 -2.03 -12.26 16.41
C ARG A 280 -3.25 -12.60 15.55
N LEU A 281 -3.76 -11.64 14.78
CA LEU A 281 -4.92 -11.84 13.91
C LEU A 281 -4.57 -12.73 12.71
N LEU A 282 -3.38 -12.54 12.11
CA LEU A 282 -2.84 -13.41 11.08
C LEU A 282 -2.72 -14.86 11.57
N GLY A 283 -2.13 -15.06 12.76
CA GLY A 283 -2.03 -16.39 13.37
C GLY A 283 -3.38 -17.05 13.62
N ALA A 284 -4.39 -16.28 14.05
CA ALA A 284 -5.75 -16.78 14.25
C ALA A 284 -6.46 -17.14 12.93
N ALA A 285 -6.20 -16.40 11.84
CA ALA A 285 -6.75 -16.71 10.53
C ALA A 285 -6.12 -17.98 9.92
N GLY A 286 -4.81 -18.18 10.10
CA GLY A 286 -4.09 -19.36 9.58
C GLY A 286 -4.38 -20.67 10.34
N ALA A 287 -4.91 -20.58 11.57
CA ALA A 287 -5.30 -21.73 12.37
C ALA A 287 -6.73 -22.22 12.11
N ARG A 288 -7.49 -21.56 11.21
CA ARG A 288 -8.83 -22.02 10.84
C ARG A 288 -8.72 -23.29 9.98
N PRO A 289 -9.45 -24.37 10.32
CA PRO A 289 -9.38 -25.65 9.62
C PRO A 289 -9.95 -25.59 8.19
#